data_AF-A0A2H9KZ58-F1
#
_entry.id   AF-A0A2H9KZ58-F1
#
_cell.length_a   1.000
_cell.length_b   1.000
_cell.length_c   1.000
_cell.angle_alpha   90.00
_cell.angle_beta   90.00
_cell.angle_gamma   90.00
#
_symmetry.space_group_name_H-M   'P 1'
#
loop_
_entity.id
_entity.type
_entity.pdbx_description
1 polymer ?
#
loop_
_entity_poly.entity_id
_entity_poly.type
_entity_poly.pdbx_seq_one_letter_code
_entity_poly.pdbx_strand_id
1 'polypeptide(L)'
;MATNPAMLDKLGLILAFAMGAVVLFLGSVEFFAIFIVFLVASVVATKYGHLQKRDVGLYEHERSWENVLANGIVPMAAAVAFPFIGWGAYIGSVAAIASDKFASEFGVLDRADPISLLTLKAGKRGESGCVSPLGTLMSFNGALVIGIAALFLMPSQVDGWKMILIASVGFVGSFADSLAGVLEEKGIGTKATTNAICAVVGAVLGWAVLR
;
A
#
# COMPACT_ATOMS: atom_id res chain seq x y z
N MET A 1 -2.54 -5.89 -27.73
CA MET A 1 -3.52 -6.22 -26.67
C MET A 1 -3.96 -4.92 -26.05
N ALA A 2 -5.27 -4.63 -26.02
CA ALA A 2 -5.77 -3.42 -25.35
C ALA A 2 -5.37 -3.49 -23.87
N THR A 3 -4.50 -2.59 -23.43
CA THR A 3 -4.08 -2.51 -22.04
C THR A 3 -5.28 -2.07 -21.20
N ASN A 4 -5.72 -2.92 -20.29
CA ASN A 4 -6.70 -2.56 -19.28
C ASN A 4 -6.21 -1.31 -18.52
N PRO A 5 -6.88 -0.14 -18.64
CA PRO A 5 -6.37 1.10 -18.07
C PRO A 5 -6.31 1.04 -16.54
N ALA A 6 -7.13 0.19 -15.91
CA ALA A 6 -7.17 -0.03 -14.47
C ALA A 6 -6.07 -0.97 -13.96
N MET A 7 -5.44 -1.76 -14.85
CA MET A 7 -4.43 -2.77 -14.48
C MET A 7 -4.93 -3.78 -13.43
N LEU A 8 -6.20 -4.18 -13.50
CA LEU A 8 -6.82 -5.17 -12.61
C LEU A 8 -7.44 -6.30 -13.44
N ASP A 9 -7.36 -7.55 -13.00
CA ASP A 9 -8.18 -8.59 -13.63
C ASP A 9 -9.69 -8.29 -13.48
N LYS A 10 -10.56 -9.00 -14.23
CA LYS A 10 -12.01 -8.75 -14.20
C LYS A 10 -12.62 -8.86 -12.80
N LEU A 11 -12.17 -9.83 -11.99
CA LEU A 11 -12.65 -10.02 -10.63
C LEU A 11 -12.11 -8.94 -9.70
N GLY A 12 -10.85 -8.57 -9.86
CA GLY A 12 -10.21 -7.45 -9.17
C GLY A 12 -10.93 -6.13 -9.44
N LEU A 13 -11.39 -5.88 -10.67
CA LEU A 13 -12.19 -4.69 -11.00
C LEU A 13 -13.55 -4.70 -10.28
N ILE A 14 -14.24 -5.85 -10.27
CA ILE A 14 -15.52 -5.99 -9.55
C ILE A 14 -15.33 -5.78 -8.04
N LEU A 15 -14.28 -6.38 -7.47
CA LEU A 15 -13.95 -6.20 -6.06
C LEU A 15 -13.62 -4.75 -5.73
N ALA A 16 -12.76 -4.09 -6.53
CA ALA A 16 -12.41 -2.70 -6.33
C ALA A 16 -13.66 -1.80 -6.37
N PHE A 17 -14.59 -2.05 -7.29
CA PHE A 17 -15.86 -1.32 -7.36
C PHE A 17 -16.74 -1.57 -6.13
N ALA A 18 -16.92 -2.84 -5.73
CA ALA A 18 -17.73 -3.18 -4.56
C ALA A 18 -17.16 -2.59 -3.26
N MET A 19 -15.86 -2.68 -3.08
CA MET A 19 -15.17 -2.14 -1.89
C MET A 19 -15.19 -0.62 -1.88
N GLY A 20 -14.99 0.02 -3.04
CA GLY A 20 -15.16 1.47 -3.20
C GLY A 20 -16.57 1.94 -2.84
N ALA A 21 -17.61 1.22 -3.28
CA ALA A 21 -18.98 1.52 -2.93
C ALA A 21 -19.23 1.39 -1.41
N VAL A 22 -18.72 0.34 -0.77
CA VAL A 22 -18.81 0.18 0.69
C VAL A 22 -18.13 1.36 1.41
N VAL A 23 -16.92 1.76 1.02
CA VAL A 23 -16.22 2.90 1.62
C VAL A 23 -17.00 4.19 1.43
N LEU A 24 -17.60 4.41 0.25
CA LEU A 24 -18.38 5.60 -0.06
C LEU A 24 -19.68 5.69 0.76
N PHE A 25 -20.44 4.60 0.85
CA PHE A 25 -21.77 4.61 1.47
C PHE A 25 -21.76 4.34 2.97
N LEU A 26 -20.79 3.57 3.48
CA LEU A 26 -20.70 3.18 4.90
C LEU A 26 -19.52 3.83 5.64
N GLY A 27 -18.57 4.41 4.92
CA GLY A 27 -17.49 5.22 5.48
C GLY A 27 -17.78 6.70 5.32
N SER A 28 -17.03 7.36 4.43
CA SER A 28 -17.21 8.78 4.13
C SER A 28 -16.75 9.09 2.70
N VAL A 29 -17.16 10.26 2.18
CA VAL A 29 -16.76 10.72 0.85
C VAL A 29 -15.25 11.01 0.82
N GLU A 30 -14.71 11.57 1.90
CA GLU A 30 -13.28 11.83 2.07
C GLU A 30 -12.48 10.53 2.05
N PHE A 31 -12.96 9.49 2.75
CA PHE A 31 -12.32 8.18 2.73
C PHE A 31 -12.30 7.59 1.32
N PHE A 32 -13.44 7.61 0.64
CA PHE A 32 -13.53 7.15 -0.74
C PHE A 32 -12.57 7.90 -1.66
N ALA A 33 -12.51 9.24 -1.57
CA ALA A 33 -11.59 10.06 -2.36
C ALA A 33 -10.12 9.71 -2.08
N ILE A 34 -9.73 9.50 -0.83
CA ILE A 34 -8.38 9.04 -0.46
C ILE A 34 -8.10 7.64 -1.03
N PHE A 35 -9.09 6.74 -1.06
CA PHE A 35 -8.92 5.41 -1.63
C PHE A 35 -8.69 5.46 -3.15
N ILE A 36 -9.38 6.38 -3.84
CA ILE A 36 -9.14 6.66 -5.26
C ILE A 36 -7.72 7.23 -5.46
N VAL A 37 -7.25 8.14 -4.60
CA VAL A 37 -5.87 8.64 -4.67
C VAL A 37 -4.87 7.49 -4.55
N PHE A 38 -5.08 6.57 -3.60
CA PHE A 38 -4.26 5.37 -3.48
C PHE A 38 -4.26 4.54 -4.77
N LEU A 39 -5.43 4.26 -5.36
CA LEU A 39 -5.55 3.48 -6.59
C LEU A 39 -4.84 4.14 -7.78
N VAL A 40 -5.01 5.45 -7.95
CA VAL A 40 -4.34 6.21 -9.02
C VAL A 40 -2.83 6.24 -8.81
N ALA A 41 -2.36 6.56 -7.61
CA ALA A 41 -0.95 6.58 -7.26
C ALA A 41 -0.31 5.20 -7.47
N SER A 42 -1.03 4.14 -7.07
CA SER A 42 -0.71 2.73 -7.33
C SER A 42 -0.48 2.44 -8.81
N VAL A 43 -1.40 2.85 -9.69
CA VAL A 43 -1.28 2.63 -11.14
C VAL A 43 -0.11 3.43 -11.72
N VAL A 44 0.10 4.67 -11.26
CA VAL A 44 1.24 5.50 -11.69
C VAL A 44 2.56 4.84 -11.30
N ALA A 45 2.69 4.37 -10.06
CA ALA A 45 3.87 3.66 -9.58
C ALA A 45 4.15 2.39 -10.39
N THR A 46 3.12 1.59 -10.68
CA THR A 46 3.25 0.38 -11.51
C THR A 46 3.70 0.71 -12.94
N LYS A 47 3.13 1.73 -13.58
CA LYS A 47 3.50 2.14 -14.96
C LYS A 47 4.88 2.80 -15.05
N TYR A 48 5.35 3.42 -13.98
CA TYR A 48 6.66 4.05 -13.95
C TYR A 48 7.76 3.02 -14.18
N GLY A 49 8.70 3.32 -15.10
CA GLY A 49 9.81 2.41 -15.42
C GLY A 49 9.38 1.07 -16.02
N HIS A 50 8.16 0.94 -16.57
CA HIS A 50 7.62 -0.35 -17.03
C HIS A 50 8.53 -1.10 -18.03
N LEU A 51 9.26 -0.39 -18.91
CA LEU A 51 10.20 -1.04 -19.83
C LEU A 51 11.31 -1.78 -19.07
N GLN A 52 11.94 -1.11 -18.10
CA GLN A 52 13.00 -1.68 -17.28
C GLN A 52 12.48 -2.84 -16.42
N LYS A 53 11.27 -2.71 -15.85
CA LYS A 53 10.62 -3.78 -15.08
C LYS A 53 10.34 -5.01 -15.97
N ARG A 54 9.96 -4.80 -17.23
CA ARG A 54 9.72 -5.89 -18.20
C ARG A 54 11.02 -6.60 -18.57
N ASP A 55 12.11 -5.85 -18.75
CA ASP A 55 13.42 -6.41 -19.10
C ASP A 55 13.96 -7.35 -18.01
N VAL A 56 13.66 -7.05 -16.74
CA VAL A 56 14.02 -7.91 -15.59
C VAL A 56 12.94 -8.92 -15.20
N GLY A 57 11.83 -9.00 -15.95
CA GLY A 57 10.75 -9.96 -15.70
C GLY A 57 9.88 -9.70 -14.46
N LEU A 58 9.92 -8.48 -13.91
CA LEU A 58 9.23 -8.09 -12.67
C LEU A 58 8.11 -7.06 -12.90
N TYR A 59 7.65 -6.91 -14.15
CA TYR A 59 6.56 -6.00 -14.46
C TYR A 59 5.20 -6.64 -14.19
N GLU A 60 4.44 -6.03 -13.30
CA GLU A 60 3.07 -6.43 -12.98
C GLU A 60 2.10 -5.85 -14.02
N HIS A 61 1.67 -6.70 -14.96
CA HIS A 61 0.75 -6.30 -16.05
C HIS A 61 -0.68 -6.02 -15.54
N GLU A 62 -1.18 -6.88 -14.65
CA GLU A 62 -2.48 -6.75 -13.98
C GLU A 62 -2.34 -7.24 -12.54
N ARG A 63 -3.01 -6.56 -11.60
CA ARG A 63 -3.13 -7.05 -10.22
C ARG A 63 -4.24 -8.07 -10.14
N SER A 64 -3.96 -9.17 -9.43
CA SER A 64 -4.96 -10.20 -9.19
C SER A 64 -6.04 -9.72 -8.22
N TRP A 65 -7.20 -10.37 -8.28
CA TRP A 65 -8.27 -10.20 -7.30
C TRP A 65 -7.79 -10.43 -5.86
N GLU A 66 -6.82 -11.34 -5.62
CA GLU A 66 -6.25 -11.53 -4.28
C GLU A 66 -5.50 -10.29 -3.80
N ASN A 67 -4.74 -9.64 -4.69
CA ASN A 67 -4.01 -8.42 -4.35
C ASN A 67 -4.98 -7.28 -4.01
N VAL A 68 -6.04 -7.13 -4.80
CA VAL A 68 -7.09 -6.12 -4.55
C VAL A 68 -7.76 -6.38 -3.20
N LEU A 69 -8.15 -7.63 -2.94
CA LEU A 69 -8.82 -8.00 -1.70
C LEU A 69 -7.89 -7.79 -0.49
N ALA A 70 -6.66 -8.28 -0.55
CA ALA A 70 -5.69 -8.20 0.54
C ALA A 70 -5.38 -6.76 0.95
N ASN A 71 -5.14 -5.88 -0.03
CA ASN A 71 -4.85 -4.48 0.22
C ASN A 71 -6.09 -3.68 0.61
N GLY A 72 -7.27 -4.06 0.11
CA GLY A 72 -8.47 -3.25 0.30
C GLY A 72 -9.37 -3.66 1.47
N ILE A 73 -9.34 -4.92 1.93
CA ILE A 73 -10.35 -5.42 2.88
C ILE A 73 -10.21 -4.74 4.25
N VAL A 74 -8.98 -4.54 4.71
CA VAL A 74 -8.68 -3.89 5.98
C VAL A 74 -9.06 -2.41 5.99
N PRO A 75 -8.64 -1.57 5.01
CA PRO A 75 -9.11 -0.19 4.98
C PRO A 75 -10.62 -0.11 4.77
N MET A 76 -11.24 -0.98 3.97
CA MET A 76 -12.70 -1.00 3.85
C MET A 76 -13.38 -1.31 5.20
N ALA A 77 -12.91 -2.31 5.94
CA ALA A 77 -13.44 -2.65 7.26
C ALA A 77 -13.22 -1.51 8.28
N ALA A 78 -12.04 -0.87 8.26
CA ALA A 78 -11.75 0.28 9.10
C ALA A 78 -12.62 1.49 8.73
N ALA A 79 -12.93 1.69 7.45
CA ALA A 79 -13.85 2.72 6.99
C ALA A 79 -15.26 2.46 7.51
N VAL A 80 -15.75 1.21 7.53
CA VAL A 80 -17.08 0.89 8.10
C VAL A 80 -17.09 1.07 9.63
N ALA A 81 -16.00 0.68 10.30
CA ALA A 81 -15.89 0.75 11.75
C ALA A 81 -15.53 2.14 12.30
N PHE A 82 -15.25 3.11 11.43
CA PHE A 82 -14.74 4.44 11.81
C PHE A 82 -15.55 5.17 12.88
N PRO A 83 -16.89 5.02 13.02
CA PRO A 83 -17.63 5.70 14.08
C PRO A 83 -17.26 5.19 15.48
N PHE A 84 -16.70 3.98 15.58
CA PHE A 84 -16.32 3.33 16.84
C PHE A 84 -14.81 3.38 17.11
N ILE A 85 -13.99 3.29 16.06
CA ILE A 85 -12.53 3.23 16.19
C ILE A 85 -11.82 4.51 15.75
N GLY A 86 -12.54 5.47 15.16
CA GLY A 86 -11.96 6.70 14.62
C GLY A 86 -11.33 6.54 13.24
N TRP A 87 -10.99 7.67 12.63
CA TRP A 87 -10.47 7.76 11.26
C TRP A 87 -9.01 7.29 11.11
N GLY A 88 -8.24 7.29 12.20
CA GLY A 88 -6.83 6.90 12.22
C GLY A 88 -6.58 5.48 11.70
N ALA A 89 -7.47 4.53 12.01
CA ALA A 89 -7.35 3.16 11.55
C ALA A 89 -7.45 3.06 10.02
N TYR A 90 -8.39 3.79 9.43
CA TYR A 90 -8.58 3.84 7.99
C TYR A 90 -7.35 4.41 7.28
N ILE A 91 -6.95 5.63 7.67
CA ILE A 91 -5.88 6.36 6.98
C ILE A 91 -4.52 5.67 7.16
N GLY A 92 -4.26 5.08 8.34
CA GLY A 92 -3.04 4.35 8.61
C GLY A 92 -2.93 3.08 7.76
N SER A 93 -4.04 2.38 7.57
CA SER A 93 -4.11 1.21 6.69
C SER A 93 -3.82 1.59 5.23
N VAL A 94 -4.48 2.63 4.72
CA VAL A 94 -4.29 3.12 3.33
C VAL A 94 -2.86 3.65 3.13
N ALA A 95 -2.30 4.36 4.11
CA ALA A 95 -0.92 4.86 4.04
C ALA A 95 0.11 3.72 4.01
N ALA A 96 -0.12 2.64 4.77
CA ALA A 96 0.78 1.48 4.80
C ALA A 96 0.78 0.72 3.47
N ILE A 97 -0.39 0.42 2.90
CA ILE A 97 -0.48 -0.25 1.58
C ILE A 97 0.05 0.64 0.45
N ALA A 98 -0.09 1.97 0.55
CA ALA A 98 0.50 2.90 -0.40
C ALA A 98 2.04 2.91 -0.31
N SER A 99 2.57 2.91 0.91
CA SER A 99 4.00 2.82 1.20
C SER A 99 4.59 1.53 0.63
N ASP A 100 3.99 0.37 0.93
CA ASP A 100 4.44 -0.92 0.43
C ASP A 100 4.40 -1.00 -1.10
N LYS A 101 3.33 -0.47 -1.71
CA LYS A 101 3.21 -0.44 -3.17
C LYS A 101 4.31 0.39 -3.83
N PHE A 102 4.65 1.54 -3.26
CA PHE A 102 5.75 2.35 -3.78
C PHE A 102 7.11 1.67 -3.53
N ALA A 103 7.30 1.04 -2.35
CA ALA A 103 8.52 0.33 -2.03
C ALA A 103 8.84 -0.75 -3.07
N SER A 104 7.85 -1.61 -3.34
CA SER A 104 7.98 -2.74 -4.27
C SER A 104 8.15 -2.28 -5.73
N GLU A 105 7.39 -1.29 -6.18
CA GLU A 105 7.43 -0.84 -7.58
C GLU A 105 8.69 -0.06 -7.94
N PHE A 106 9.16 0.80 -7.05
CA PHE A 106 10.38 1.57 -7.29
C PHE A 106 11.64 0.81 -6.87
N GLY A 107 11.53 -0.08 -5.88
CA GLY A 107 12.66 -0.87 -5.39
C GLY A 107 13.26 -1.81 -6.43
N VAL A 108 12.45 -2.32 -7.37
CA VAL A 108 12.91 -3.14 -8.51
C VAL A 108 13.79 -2.35 -9.49
N LEU A 109 13.62 -1.03 -9.54
CA LEU A 109 14.39 -0.12 -10.40
C LEU A 109 15.71 0.32 -9.76
N ASP A 110 16.00 -0.09 -8.53
CA ASP A 110 17.24 0.26 -7.86
C ASP A 110 18.44 -0.32 -8.64
N ARG A 111 19.56 0.39 -8.60
CA ARG A 111 20.84 -0.09 -9.13
C ARG A 111 21.54 -0.99 -8.13
N ALA A 112 21.39 -0.71 -6.84
CA ALA A 112 21.93 -1.51 -5.76
C ALA A 112 21.12 -2.80 -5.58
N ASP A 113 21.80 -3.86 -5.13
CA ASP A 113 21.12 -5.08 -4.71
C ASP A 113 20.33 -4.82 -3.42
N PRO A 114 19.09 -5.28 -3.30
CA PRO A 114 18.31 -5.11 -2.09
C PRO A 114 18.92 -5.95 -0.96
N ILE A 115 18.70 -5.53 0.28
CA ILE A 115 19.23 -6.20 1.48
C ILE A 115 18.08 -6.91 2.19
N SER A 116 18.26 -8.19 2.49
CA SER A 116 17.32 -8.96 3.31
C SER A 116 17.28 -8.43 4.73
N LEU A 117 16.09 -8.09 5.24
CA LEU A 117 15.94 -7.60 6.62
C LEU A 117 16.32 -8.64 7.68
N LEU A 118 16.23 -9.93 7.35
CA LEU A 118 16.56 -11.00 8.29
C LEU A 118 18.07 -11.26 8.34
N THR A 119 18.70 -11.37 7.17
CA THR A 119 20.10 -11.83 7.08
C THR A 119 21.10 -10.70 6.94
N LEU A 120 20.64 -9.48 6.63
CA LEU A 120 21.45 -8.31 6.29
C LEU A 120 22.43 -8.57 5.13
N LYS A 121 22.10 -9.54 4.27
CA LYS A 121 22.86 -9.89 3.06
C LYS A 121 22.12 -9.40 1.82
N ALA A 122 22.87 -9.23 0.73
CA ALA A 122 22.31 -8.93 -0.58
C ALA A 122 21.35 -10.05 -1.02
N GLY A 123 20.14 -9.68 -1.41
CA GLY A 123 19.12 -10.53 -2.01
C GLY A 123 18.89 -10.19 -3.48
N LYS A 124 17.90 -10.81 -4.10
CA LYS A 124 17.52 -10.56 -5.49
C LYS A 124 16.47 -9.46 -5.58
N ARG A 125 16.44 -8.76 -6.71
CA ARG A 125 15.38 -7.77 -6.98
C ARG A 125 14.02 -8.48 -7.06
N GLY A 126 13.03 -7.91 -6.37
CA GLY A 126 11.69 -8.50 -6.27
C GLY A 126 11.58 -9.67 -5.28
N GLU A 127 12.65 -10.00 -4.55
CA GLU A 127 12.61 -11.02 -3.50
C GLU A 127 11.82 -10.52 -2.27
N SER A 128 10.95 -11.37 -1.73
CA SER A 128 10.13 -11.02 -0.56
C SER A 128 11.02 -10.82 0.67
N GLY A 129 10.76 -9.76 1.43
CA GLY A 129 11.50 -9.41 2.64
C GLY A 129 12.88 -8.77 2.44
N CYS A 130 13.20 -8.37 1.21
CA CYS A 130 14.36 -7.55 0.90
C CYS A 130 13.98 -6.07 0.70
N VAL A 131 14.79 -5.15 1.21
CA VAL A 131 14.60 -3.69 1.09
C VAL A 131 15.74 -3.06 0.29
N SER A 132 15.42 -2.10 -0.58
CA SER A 132 16.42 -1.34 -1.34
C SER A 132 16.43 0.14 -0.94
N PRO A 133 17.54 0.87 -1.12
CA PRO A 133 17.60 2.31 -0.85
C PRO A 133 16.51 3.12 -1.56
N LEU A 134 16.32 2.91 -2.87
CA LEU A 134 15.30 3.60 -3.64
C LEU A 134 13.89 3.18 -3.21
N GLY A 135 13.66 1.90 -2.95
CA GLY A 135 12.39 1.40 -2.45
C GLY A 135 12.03 2.02 -1.10
N THR A 136 13.00 2.13 -0.20
CA THR A 136 12.82 2.74 1.14
C THR A 136 12.51 4.23 1.05
N LEU A 137 13.18 4.97 0.16
CA LEU A 137 12.85 6.38 -0.07
C LEU A 137 11.43 6.54 -0.63
N MET A 138 11.08 5.70 -1.61
CA MET A 138 9.79 5.79 -2.27
C MET A 138 8.63 5.28 -1.41
N SER A 139 8.89 4.38 -0.46
CA SER A 139 7.87 3.93 0.49
C SER A 139 7.37 5.09 1.36
N PHE A 140 8.29 5.91 1.90
CA PHE A 140 7.90 7.13 2.61
C PHE A 140 7.12 8.10 1.71
N ASN A 141 7.54 8.28 0.45
CA ASN A 141 6.84 9.14 -0.50
C ASN A 141 5.42 8.61 -0.83
N GLY A 142 5.24 7.30 -0.93
CA GLY A 142 3.93 6.67 -1.14
C GLY A 142 2.97 6.96 0.02
N ALA A 143 3.45 6.85 1.26
CA ALA A 143 2.68 7.22 2.44
C ALA A 143 2.42 8.74 2.51
N LEU A 144 3.39 9.56 2.10
CA LEU A 144 3.27 11.02 2.08
C LEU A 144 2.20 11.49 1.09
N VAL A 145 2.04 10.83 -0.06
CA VAL A 145 0.94 11.11 -1.01
C VAL A 145 -0.43 10.96 -0.31
N ILE A 146 -0.59 9.95 0.55
CA ILE A 146 -1.81 9.75 1.33
C ILE A 146 -1.97 10.84 2.40
N GLY A 147 -0.88 11.20 3.09
CA GLY A 147 -0.88 12.31 4.05
C GLY A 147 -1.28 13.64 3.41
N ILE A 148 -0.74 13.97 2.24
CA ILE A 148 -1.06 15.19 1.48
C ILE A 148 -2.53 15.16 1.06
N ALA A 149 -3.03 14.04 0.54
CA ALA A 149 -4.44 13.90 0.20
C ALA A 149 -5.33 14.14 1.42
N ALA A 150 -4.97 13.57 2.58
CA ALA A 150 -5.71 13.75 3.82
C ALA A 150 -5.69 15.20 4.33
N LEU A 151 -4.57 15.93 4.17
CA LEU A 151 -4.48 17.35 4.51
C LEU A 151 -5.52 18.21 3.77
N PHE A 152 -5.78 17.90 2.50
CA PHE A 152 -6.76 18.65 1.69
C PHE A 152 -8.19 18.13 1.81
N LEU A 153 -8.37 16.82 1.98
CA LEU A 153 -9.69 16.18 2.02
C LEU A 153 -10.30 16.15 3.42
N MET A 154 -9.48 16.18 4.48
CA MET A 154 -9.90 16.14 5.89
C MET A 154 -9.26 17.29 6.69
N PRO A 155 -9.41 18.56 6.26
CA PRO A 155 -8.68 19.69 6.84
C PRO A 155 -9.04 19.98 8.32
N SER A 156 -10.20 19.51 8.79
CA SER A 156 -10.57 19.59 10.21
C SER A 156 -9.86 18.58 11.10
N GLN A 157 -9.38 17.46 10.54
CA GLN A 157 -8.76 16.37 11.27
C GLN A 157 -7.25 16.33 11.09
N VAL A 158 -6.75 16.78 9.93
CA VAL A 158 -5.36 16.64 9.49
C VAL A 158 -4.74 18.00 9.25
N ASP A 159 -3.74 18.34 10.05
CA ASP A 159 -2.86 19.48 9.85
C ASP A 159 -1.50 19.03 9.25
N GLY A 160 -0.57 19.97 9.07
CA GLY A 160 0.75 19.66 8.52
C GLY A 160 1.57 18.68 9.37
N TRP A 161 1.36 18.64 10.69
CA TRP A 161 2.03 17.68 11.57
C TRP A 161 1.44 16.28 11.39
N LYS A 162 0.10 16.17 11.42
CA LYS A 162 -0.61 14.90 11.19
C LYS A 162 -0.35 14.35 9.79
N MET A 163 -0.14 15.19 8.78
CA MET A 163 0.32 14.76 7.45
C MET A 163 1.63 13.97 7.53
N ILE A 164 2.64 14.49 8.22
CA ILE A 164 3.94 13.80 8.41
C ILE A 164 3.79 12.55 9.27
N LEU A 165 2.89 12.59 10.25
CA LEU A 165 2.59 11.46 11.12
C LEU A 165 1.91 10.32 10.35
N ILE A 166 0.98 10.61 9.44
CA ILE A 166 0.37 9.64 8.51
C ILE A 166 1.46 9.00 7.64
N ALA A 167 2.35 9.82 7.07
CA ALA A 167 3.46 9.32 6.26
C ALA A 167 4.37 8.37 7.06
N SER A 168 4.67 8.73 8.32
CA SER A 168 5.49 7.91 9.22
C SER A 168 4.79 6.60 9.60
N VAL A 169 3.49 6.63 9.90
CA VAL A 169 2.67 5.44 10.18
C VAL A 169 2.68 4.49 8.98
N GLY A 170 2.44 5.03 7.77
CA GLY A 170 2.45 4.22 6.55
C GLY A 170 3.83 3.61 6.26
N PHE A 171 4.89 4.42 6.40
CA PHE A 171 6.27 3.98 6.25
C PHE A 171 6.61 2.82 7.19
N VAL A 172 6.38 2.99 8.50
CA VAL A 172 6.62 1.94 9.51
C VAL A 172 5.73 0.72 9.25
N GLY A 173 4.47 0.93 8.90
CA GLY A 173 3.53 -0.15 8.56
C GLY A 173 3.99 -1.01 7.38
N SER A 174 4.65 -0.42 6.38
CA SER A 174 5.17 -1.18 5.22
C SER A 174 6.29 -2.15 5.56
N PHE A 175 7.08 -1.91 6.61
CA PHE A 175 8.08 -2.89 7.06
C PHE A 175 7.45 -4.18 7.56
N ALA A 176 6.16 -4.16 7.96
CA ALA A 176 5.46 -5.38 8.32
C ALA A 176 5.27 -6.34 7.13
N ASP A 177 5.10 -5.83 5.90
CA ASP A 177 5.10 -6.68 4.70
C ASP A 177 6.48 -7.33 4.53
N SER A 178 7.56 -6.54 4.61
CA SER A 178 8.92 -7.07 4.44
C SER A 178 9.30 -8.09 5.52
N LEU A 179 8.90 -7.86 6.77
CA LEU A 179 9.10 -8.83 7.85
C LEU A 179 8.27 -10.10 7.66
N ALA A 180 7.02 -9.96 7.19
CA ALA A 180 6.15 -11.09 6.89
C ALA A 180 6.59 -11.84 5.62
N GLY A 181 7.21 -11.16 4.64
CA GLY A 181 7.74 -11.75 3.42
C GLY A 181 8.84 -12.79 3.68
N VAL A 182 9.51 -12.71 4.83
CA VAL A 182 10.44 -13.75 5.30
C VAL A 182 9.71 -15.08 5.56
N LEU A 183 8.45 -15.03 5.98
CA LEU A 183 7.62 -16.23 6.18
C LEU A 183 7.18 -16.80 4.82
N GLU A 184 6.88 -15.94 3.85
CA GLU A 184 6.57 -16.33 2.48
C GLU A 184 7.74 -17.10 1.83
N GLU A 185 8.98 -16.61 1.98
CA GLU A 185 10.20 -17.32 1.52
C GLU A 185 10.38 -18.69 2.19
N LYS A 186 9.80 -18.90 3.38
CA LYS A 186 9.78 -20.19 4.08
C LYS A 186 8.57 -21.05 3.73
N GLY A 187 7.74 -20.62 2.77
CA GLY A 187 6.51 -21.30 2.35
C GLY A 187 5.32 -21.12 3.31
N ILE A 188 5.38 -20.16 4.23
CA ILE A 188 4.32 -19.87 5.20
C ILE A 188 3.59 -18.61 4.75
N GLY A 189 2.43 -18.79 4.12
CA GLY A 189 1.61 -17.70 3.59
C GLY A 189 1.88 -17.40 2.11
N THR A 190 1.35 -16.27 1.65
CA THR A 190 1.45 -15.76 0.27
C THR A 190 1.60 -14.24 0.28
N LYS A 191 1.93 -13.63 -0.85
CA LYS A 191 1.93 -12.16 -0.99
C LYS A 191 0.61 -11.50 -0.58
N ALA A 192 -0.53 -12.16 -0.79
CA ALA A 192 -1.81 -11.66 -0.30
C ALA A 192 -1.86 -11.60 1.24
N THR A 193 -1.27 -12.58 1.93
CA THR A 193 -1.21 -12.57 3.40
C THR A 193 -0.28 -11.49 3.94
N THR A 194 0.88 -11.25 3.31
CA THR A 194 1.83 -10.21 3.75
C THR A 194 1.26 -8.81 3.52
N ASN A 195 0.59 -8.58 2.39
CA ASN A 195 -0.14 -7.34 2.11
C ASN A 195 -1.26 -7.10 3.14
N ALA A 196 -2.01 -8.14 3.51
CA ALA A 196 -3.04 -8.02 4.54
C ALA A 196 -2.44 -7.69 5.92
N ILE A 197 -1.31 -8.33 6.29
CA ILE A 197 -0.57 -8.00 7.52
C ILE A 197 -0.12 -6.54 7.51
N CYS A 198 0.43 -6.06 6.41
CA CYS A 198 0.82 -4.65 6.25
C CYS A 198 -0.37 -3.71 6.49
N ALA A 199 -1.52 -4.00 5.86
CA ALA A 199 -2.72 -3.20 6.02
C ALA A 199 -3.24 -3.21 7.47
N VAL A 200 -3.18 -4.36 8.16
CA VAL A 200 -3.57 -4.49 9.59
C VAL A 200 -2.62 -3.70 10.49
N VAL A 201 -1.31 -3.83 10.31
CA VAL A 201 -0.32 -3.10 11.13
C VAL A 201 -0.47 -1.59 10.91
N GLY A 202 -0.65 -1.15 9.67
CA GLY A 202 -0.97 0.25 9.35
C GLY A 202 -2.22 0.73 10.06
N ALA A 203 -3.29 -0.07 10.07
CA ALA A 203 -4.53 0.26 10.77
C ALA A 203 -4.34 0.39 12.29
N VAL A 204 -3.63 -0.55 12.91
CA VAL A 204 -3.37 -0.54 14.36
C VAL A 204 -2.50 0.66 14.75
N LEU A 205 -1.44 0.93 14.00
CA LEU A 205 -0.56 2.09 14.25
C LEU A 205 -1.32 3.40 14.05
N GLY A 206 -2.10 3.50 12.98
CA GLY A 206 -2.94 4.67 12.71
C GLY A 206 -3.98 4.89 13.80
N TRP A 207 -4.68 3.84 14.23
CA TRP A 207 -5.62 3.90 15.36
C TRP A 207 -4.97 4.38 16.67
N ALA A 208 -3.76 3.88 16.96
CA ALA A 208 -3.05 4.21 18.19
C ALA A 208 -2.56 5.67 18.22
N VAL A 209 -2.11 6.18 17.08
CA VAL A 209 -1.33 7.44 17.00
C VAL A 209 -2.11 8.60 16.38
N LEU A 210 -3.07 8.33 15.49
CA LEU A 210 -3.87 9.33 14.78
C LEU A 210 -5.27 9.39 15.39
N ARG A 211 -5.46 10.32 16.33
CA ARG A 211 -6.74 10.63 16.96
C ARG A 211 -7.28 11.98 16.46
#